data_AF-A0A4R2DB86-F1
#
_entry.id   AF-A0A4R2DB86-F1
#
_cell.length_a   1.000
_cell.length_b   1.000
_cell.length_c   1.000
_cell.angle_alpha   90.00
_cell.angle_beta   90.00
_cell.angle_gamma   90.00
#
_symmetry.space_group_name_H-M   'P 1'
#
loop_
_entity.id
_entity.type
_entity.pdbx_description
1 polymer ?
#
loop_
_entity_poly.entity_id
_entity_poly.type
_entity_poly.pdbx_seq_one_letter_code
_entity_poly.pdbx_strand_id
1 'polypeptide(L)'
;MTESADAATLNETIARLAPGTALRDGLERILRGRTGGLIVLGFDEHVASICDGGFELDVEFAPTRLRELSKMDGAVVVSSDGTRIVRANVQLVPDHRIPTVESGTRHRAAERTAIETGYPVVSVSQSMSIVSVYVEGRRHVIDDSAMILSRANQAVATLERYKARLDEVTRQLSVVEIEDIVTLRDALTVAQRLEMMHRLSVEIEQDVLELGTDGRQLALQLEELVGDNQLARQLLVLDYLSGTDSPSVLDVEQALDALGGLTDVDLLDLTTLARAFGYPSTIEALDTAMSPRGYRVLNRVPRLRARQIDRLVTAFGTLQGLLAATAADLQAVEGIGALWARYIREGLSRLAEASINHYD
;
A
#
# COMPACT_ATOMS: atom_id res chain seq x y z
N MET A 1 32.82 12.40 -12.66
CA MET A 1 31.53 12.59 -11.98
C MET A 1 30.81 11.27 -12.12
N THR A 2 30.99 10.41 -11.12
CA THR A 2 30.44 9.07 -11.07
C THR A 2 28.97 9.20 -10.69
N GLU A 3 28.06 8.86 -11.61
CA GLU A 3 26.68 8.56 -11.24
C GLU A 3 26.74 7.40 -10.24
N SER A 4 26.44 7.70 -8.97
CA SER A 4 26.05 6.68 -8.02
C SER A 4 24.80 6.04 -8.60
N ALA A 5 24.88 4.79 -9.08
CA ALA A 5 23.68 4.05 -9.43
C ALA A 5 22.78 4.00 -8.20
N ASP A 6 21.56 4.53 -8.30
CA ASP A 6 20.57 4.39 -7.23
C ASP A 6 20.44 2.90 -6.93
N ALA A 7 20.64 2.53 -5.65
CA ALA A 7 20.54 1.15 -5.22
C ALA A 7 19.14 0.63 -5.56
N ALA A 8 19.06 -0.47 -6.30
CA ALA A 8 17.78 -1.01 -6.74
C ALA A 8 16.96 -1.44 -5.53
N THR A 9 15.72 -0.98 -5.45
CA THR A 9 14.82 -1.36 -4.36
C THR A 9 14.24 -2.76 -4.58
N LEU A 10 13.78 -3.41 -3.50
CA LEU A 10 13.09 -4.70 -3.62
C LEU A 10 11.88 -4.63 -4.55
N ASN A 11 11.04 -3.60 -4.43
CA ASN A 11 9.81 -3.49 -5.22
C ASN A 11 10.08 -3.26 -6.72
N GLU A 12 11.05 -2.41 -7.06
CA GLU A 12 11.47 -2.23 -8.46
C GLU A 12 12.03 -3.52 -9.03
N THR A 13 12.79 -4.27 -8.24
CA THR A 13 13.36 -5.55 -8.64
C THR A 13 12.25 -6.60 -8.88
N ILE A 14 11.29 -6.70 -7.96
CA ILE A 14 10.14 -7.60 -8.12
C ILE A 14 9.36 -7.24 -9.38
N ALA A 15 9.07 -5.95 -9.62
CA ALA A 15 8.37 -5.51 -10.81
C ALA A 15 9.09 -5.90 -12.11
N ARG A 16 10.44 -5.84 -12.13
CA ARG A 16 11.27 -6.31 -13.27
C ARG A 16 11.24 -7.83 -13.46
N LEU A 17 10.90 -8.58 -12.42
CA LEU A 17 10.82 -10.05 -12.39
C LEU A 17 9.38 -10.59 -12.43
N ALA A 18 8.39 -9.71 -12.50
CA ALA A 18 6.98 -10.08 -12.51
C ALA A 18 6.55 -10.71 -13.86
N PRO A 19 5.47 -11.51 -13.88
CA PRO A 19 4.86 -12.02 -15.11
C PRO A 19 4.59 -10.93 -16.15
N GLY A 20 4.82 -11.29 -17.42
CA GLY A 20 4.76 -10.38 -18.57
C GLY A 20 6.09 -9.72 -18.93
N THR A 21 7.10 -9.78 -18.06
CA THR A 21 8.46 -9.29 -18.37
C THR A 21 9.29 -10.34 -19.12
N ALA A 22 10.24 -9.88 -19.93
CA ALA A 22 11.16 -10.77 -20.63
C ALA A 22 12.10 -11.52 -19.67
N LEU A 23 12.47 -10.88 -18.54
CA LEU A 23 13.26 -11.51 -17.49
C LEU A 23 12.49 -12.68 -16.85
N ARG A 24 11.21 -12.48 -16.50
CA ARG A 24 10.36 -13.56 -15.96
C ARG A 24 10.21 -14.72 -16.93
N ASP A 25 9.93 -14.47 -18.22
CA ASP A 25 9.86 -15.55 -19.23
C ASP A 25 11.19 -16.32 -19.30
N GLY A 26 12.33 -15.62 -19.23
CA GLY A 26 13.65 -16.24 -19.18
C GLY A 26 13.83 -17.15 -17.96
N LEU A 27 13.45 -16.70 -16.77
CA LEU A 27 13.54 -17.47 -15.52
C LEU A 27 12.59 -18.67 -15.53
N GLU A 28 11.35 -18.51 -15.99
CA GLU A 28 10.39 -19.60 -16.14
C GLU A 28 10.89 -20.66 -17.11
N ARG A 29 11.52 -20.25 -18.21
CA ARG A 29 12.18 -21.18 -19.12
C ARG A 29 13.27 -21.94 -18.38
N ILE A 30 14.13 -21.28 -17.59
CA ILE A 30 15.20 -21.91 -16.80
C ILE A 30 14.63 -22.97 -15.84
N LEU A 31 13.53 -22.65 -15.15
CA LEU A 31 12.83 -23.60 -14.28
C LEU A 31 12.25 -24.78 -15.06
N ARG A 32 11.49 -24.54 -16.13
CA ARG A 32 10.77 -25.57 -16.90
C ARG A 32 11.69 -26.62 -17.49
N GLY A 33 12.83 -26.20 -18.00
CA GLY A 33 13.83 -27.13 -18.52
C GLY A 33 14.85 -27.57 -17.47
N ARG A 34 14.53 -27.45 -16.18
CA ARG A 34 15.23 -28.05 -15.04
C ARG A 34 16.72 -27.75 -15.03
N THR A 35 17.08 -26.48 -15.22
CA THR A 35 18.47 -26.02 -15.10
C THR A 35 18.59 -25.06 -13.91
N GLY A 36 19.75 -25.03 -13.28
CA GLY A 36 20.07 -23.96 -12.32
C GLY A 36 20.38 -22.66 -13.06
N GLY A 37 20.51 -21.57 -12.32
CA GLY A 37 20.95 -20.29 -12.87
C GLY A 37 21.40 -19.34 -11.78
N LEU A 38 22.39 -18.51 -12.09
CA LEU A 38 22.81 -17.39 -11.26
C LEU A 38 22.87 -16.17 -12.17
N ILE A 39 22.05 -15.15 -11.92
CA ILE A 39 21.87 -14.01 -12.81
C ILE A 39 22.09 -12.73 -12.03
N VAL A 40 23.02 -11.88 -12.46
CA VAL A 40 23.23 -10.53 -11.89
C VAL A 40 22.49 -9.51 -12.76
N LEU A 41 21.68 -8.66 -12.14
CA LEU A 41 20.85 -7.64 -12.81
C LEU A 41 21.48 -6.25 -12.70
N GLY A 42 22.60 -6.08 -13.37
CA GLY A 42 23.40 -4.87 -13.33
C GLY A 42 24.84 -5.15 -13.70
N PHE A 43 25.49 -4.17 -14.29
CA PHE A 43 26.91 -4.27 -14.63
C PHE A 43 27.59 -2.91 -14.52
N ASP A 44 28.65 -2.88 -13.74
CA ASP A 44 29.57 -1.76 -13.55
C ASP A 44 30.99 -2.28 -13.26
N GLU A 45 31.91 -1.39 -12.91
CA GLU A 45 33.28 -1.78 -12.55
C GLU A 45 33.35 -2.69 -11.31
N HIS A 46 32.44 -2.52 -10.34
CA HIS A 46 32.39 -3.39 -9.15
C HIS A 46 31.99 -4.82 -9.52
N VAL A 47 30.91 -5.00 -10.29
CA VAL A 47 30.49 -6.31 -10.80
C VAL A 47 31.60 -6.92 -11.67
N ALA A 48 32.24 -6.11 -12.52
CA ALA A 48 33.33 -6.59 -13.36
C ALA A 48 34.52 -7.12 -12.55
N SER A 49 34.83 -6.49 -11.41
CA SER A 49 35.97 -6.84 -10.55
C SER A 49 35.82 -8.18 -9.82
N ILE A 50 34.58 -8.61 -9.56
CA ILE A 50 34.27 -9.90 -8.89
C ILE A 50 33.98 -11.03 -9.88
N CYS A 51 33.92 -10.75 -11.18
CA CYS A 51 33.76 -11.75 -12.22
C CYS A 51 35.12 -12.34 -12.61
N ASP A 52 35.27 -13.64 -12.43
CA ASP A 52 36.44 -14.41 -12.90
C ASP A 52 36.06 -15.34 -14.07
N GLY A 53 36.94 -15.42 -15.07
CA GLY A 53 36.75 -16.23 -16.28
C GLY A 53 35.52 -15.87 -17.12
N GLY A 54 34.94 -16.88 -17.78
CA GLY A 54 33.74 -16.75 -18.61
C GLY A 54 33.96 -16.07 -19.96
N PHE A 55 32.87 -15.56 -20.53
CA PHE A 55 32.85 -14.88 -21.82
C PHE A 55 32.32 -13.46 -21.65
N GLU A 56 33.06 -12.50 -22.18
CA GLU A 56 32.54 -11.17 -22.45
C GLU A 56 31.61 -11.24 -23.66
N LEU A 57 30.37 -10.86 -23.43
CA LEU A 57 29.32 -10.77 -24.42
C LEU A 57 28.88 -9.31 -24.52
N ASP A 58 28.23 -8.98 -25.62
CA ASP A 58 27.45 -7.76 -25.67
C ASP A 58 26.32 -7.99 -26.67
N VAL A 59 25.30 -8.71 -26.21
CA VAL A 59 24.20 -9.16 -27.05
C VAL A 59 22.87 -8.70 -26.47
N GLU A 60 21.92 -8.42 -27.34
CA GLU A 60 20.56 -8.08 -26.93
C GLU A 60 19.95 -9.19 -26.08
N PHE A 61 19.25 -8.80 -25.02
CA PHE A 61 18.54 -9.73 -24.15
C PHE A 61 17.43 -10.45 -24.93
N ALA A 62 17.32 -11.76 -24.70
CA ALA A 62 16.14 -12.51 -25.08
C ALA A 62 15.92 -13.63 -24.06
N PRO A 63 14.66 -13.95 -23.70
CA PRO A 63 14.36 -15.05 -22.76
C PRO A 63 15.01 -16.37 -23.15
N THR A 64 15.03 -16.69 -24.45
CA THR A 64 15.69 -17.88 -25.00
C THR A 64 17.20 -17.83 -24.86
N ARG A 65 17.84 -16.68 -25.09
CA ARG A 65 19.30 -16.52 -24.90
C ARG A 65 19.68 -16.69 -23.44
N LEU A 66 18.94 -16.07 -22.52
CA LEU A 66 19.17 -16.23 -21.08
C LEU A 66 19.08 -17.71 -20.68
N ARG A 67 18.04 -18.40 -21.15
CA ARG A 67 17.84 -19.85 -20.94
C ARG A 67 19.00 -20.70 -21.46
N GLU A 68 19.49 -20.43 -22.67
CA GLU A 68 20.59 -21.20 -23.28
C GLU A 68 21.91 -20.95 -22.54
N LEU A 69 22.23 -19.70 -22.22
CA LEU A 69 23.45 -19.35 -21.47
C LEU A 69 23.44 -19.92 -20.05
N SER A 70 22.26 -20.01 -19.43
CA SER A 70 22.09 -20.61 -18.08
C SER A 70 22.27 -22.14 -18.06
N LYS A 71 22.41 -22.81 -19.21
CA LYS A 71 22.82 -24.23 -19.25
C LYS A 71 24.29 -24.42 -18.91
N MET A 72 25.09 -23.36 -19.03
CA MET A 72 26.49 -23.37 -18.67
C MET A 72 26.65 -23.23 -17.16
N ASP A 73 27.78 -23.69 -16.63
CA ASP A 73 28.14 -23.42 -15.24
C ASP A 73 28.53 -21.94 -15.06
N GLY A 74 28.31 -21.40 -13.86
CA GLY A 74 28.61 -20.00 -13.53
C GLY A 74 27.39 -19.07 -13.58
N ALA A 75 27.66 -17.78 -13.68
CA ALA A 75 26.65 -16.72 -13.70
C ALA A 75 26.50 -16.09 -15.09
N VAL A 76 25.33 -15.49 -15.30
CA VAL A 76 25.02 -14.61 -16.43
C VAL A 76 24.84 -13.20 -15.88
N VAL A 77 25.45 -12.21 -16.53
CA VAL A 77 25.35 -10.81 -16.13
C VAL A 77 24.54 -10.06 -17.18
N VAL A 78 23.49 -9.39 -16.72
CA VAL A 78 22.59 -8.57 -17.54
C VAL A 78 22.85 -7.10 -17.24
N SER A 79 22.70 -6.23 -18.23
CA SER A 79 22.79 -4.79 -18.04
C SER A 79 21.75 -4.27 -17.05
N SER A 80 22.02 -3.11 -16.43
CA SER A 80 21.16 -2.53 -15.40
C SER A 80 19.73 -2.24 -15.89
N ASP A 81 19.58 -1.86 -17.16
CA ASP A 81 18.28 -1.66 -17.83
C ASP A 81 17.59 -2.97 -18.27
N GLY A 82 18.27 -4.12 -18.14
CA GLY A 82 17.75 -5.43 -18.54
C GLY A 82 17.77 -5.71 -20.05
N THR A 83 18.34 -4.82 -20.87
CA THR A 83 18.22 -4.91 -22.33
C THR A 83 19.32 -5.74 -22.99
N ARG A 84 20.42 -6.03 -22.30
CA ARG A 84 21.59 -6.74 -22.85
C ARG A 84 22.14 -7.78 -21.88
N ILE A 85 22.70 -8.86 -22.44
CA ILE A 85 23.51 -9.83 -21.71
C ILE A 85 24.98 -9.49 -21.97
N VAL A 86 25.69 -9.16 -20.89
CA VAL A 86 27.05 -8.59 -20.93
C VAL A 86 28.11 -9.66 -20.64
N ARG A 87 27.81 -10.64 -19.78
CA ARG A 87 28.72 -11.75 -19.51
C ARG A 87 27.97 -13.05 -19.29
N ALA A 88 28.63 -14.17 -19.57
CA ALA A 88 28.11 -15.50 -19.28
C ALA A 88 29.24 -16.47 -18.89
N ASN A 89 28.89 -17.54 -18.15
CA ASN A 89 29.85 -18.50 -17.61
C ASN A 89 30.92 -17.82 -16.71
N VAL A 90 30.56 -16.72 -16.03
CA VAL A 90 31.50 -16.07 -15.11
C VAL A 90 31.39 -16.72 -13.73
N GLN A 91 32.50 -16.92 -13.07
CA GLN A 91 32.52 -17.27 -11.66
C GLN A 91 32.44 -15.98 -10.84
N LEU A 92 31.41 -15.86 -9.98
CA LEU A 92 31.32 -14.74 -9.05
C LEU A 92 32.17 -15.03 -7.81
N VAL A 93 33.11 -14.14 -7.50
CA VAL A 93 34.06 -14.25 -6.38
C VAL A 93 33.91 -13.05 -5.43
N PRO A 94 32.74 -12.89 -4.77
CA PRO A 94 32.54 -11.80 -3.81
C PRO A 94 33.35 -12.01 -2.52
N ASP A 95 33.53 -10.97 -1.71
CA ASP A 95 34.27 -11.03 -0.45
C ASP A 95 33.69 -12.09 0.50
N HIS A 96 34.50 -13.10 0.79
CA HIS A 96 34.20 -14.19 1.69
C HIS A 96 33.90 -13.75 3.14
N ARG A 97 34.29 -12.54 3.53
CA ARG A 97 34.03 -11.96 4.86
C ARG A 97 32.60 -11.43 5.01
N ILE A 98 31.88 -11.23 3.90
CA ILE A 98 30.47 -10.84 3.96
C ILE A 98 29.67 -11.99 4.59
N PRO A 99 28.95 -11.73 5.70
CA PRO A 99 28.17 -12.75 6.39
C PRO A 99 27.06 -13.25 5.46
N THR A 100 26.74 -14.54 5.58
CA THR A 100 25.69 -15.18 4.79
C THR A 100 25.03 -16.25 5.66
N VAL A 101 23.71 -16.34 5.57
CA VAL A 101 22.92 -17.38 6.26
C VAL A 101 22.56 -18.53 5.32
N GLU A 102 22.93 -18.43 4.05
CA GLU A 102 22.62 -19.41 3.01
C GLU A 102 23.56 -20.62 3.08
N SER A 103 23.01 -21.82 2.83
CA SER A 103 23.76 -23.08 2.94
C SER A 103 24.41 -23.54 1.62
N GLY A 104 23.89 -23.10 0.47
CA GLY A 104 24.35 -23.50 -0.87
C GLY A 104 25.40 -22.56 -1.47
N THR A 105 26.41 -23.09 -2.17
CA THR A 105 27.48 -22.27 -2.81
C THR A 105 26.93 -21.19 -3.73
N ARG A 106 25.93 -21.51 -4.55
CA ARG A 106 25.25 -20.56 -5.45
C ARG A 106 24.48 -19.49 -4.70
N HIS A 107 23.76 -19.87 -3.65
CA HIS A 107 22.97 -18.95 -2.83
C HIS A 107 23.86 -18.01 -2.01
N ARG A 108 24.95 -18.52 -1.42
CA ARG A 108 25.98 -17.69 -0.76
C ARG A 108 26.63 -16.71 -1.72
N ALA A 109 26.98 -17.17 -2.93
CA ALA A 109 27.54 -16.29 -3.96
C ALA A 109 26.54 -15.21 -4.36
N ALA A 110 25.26 -15.56 -4.52
CA ALA A 110 24.19 -14.62 -4.85
C ALA A 110 24.01 -13.54 -3.78
N GLU A 111 23.85 -13.95 -2.52
CA GLU A 111 23.65 -13.03 -1.38
C GLU A 111 24.84 -12.09 -1.21
N ARG A 112 26.06 -12.63 -1.22
CA ARG A 112 27.28 -11.83 -1.06
C ARG A 112 27.49 -10.87 -2.23
N THR A 113 27.25 -11.33 -3.46
CA THR A 113 27.35 -10.47 -4.64
C THR A 113 26.34 -9.32 -4.56
N ALA A 114 25.10 -9.60 -4.15
CA ALA A 114 24.08 -8.56 -4.00
C ALA A 114 24.45 -7.54 -2.92
N ILE A 115 24.99 -7.99 -1.78
CA ILE A 115 25.44 -7.11 -0.70
C ILE A 115 26.65 -6.26 -1.13
N GLU A 116 27.63 -6.87 -1.80
CA GLU A 116 28.87 -6.20 -2.20
C GLU A 116 28.68 -5.18 -3.31
N THR A 117 27.86 -5.52 -4.31
CA THR A 117 27.69 -4.71 -5.52
C THR A 117 26.47 -3.79 -5.47
N GLY A 118 25.54 -4.04 -4.55
CA GLY A 118 24.25 -3.34 -4.49
C GLY A 118 23.28 -3.71 -5.61
N TYR A 119 23.69 -4.55 -6.59
CA TYR A 119 22.81 -4.98 -7.67
C TYR A 119 22.00 -6.22 -7.29
N PRO A 120 20.76 -6.35 -7.79
CA PRO A 120 19.97 -7.54 -7.55
C PRO A 120 20.61 -8.79 -8.17
N VAL A 121 20.63 -9.89 -7.42
CA VAL A 121 21.12 -11.18 -7.90
C VAL A 121 20.04 -12.23 -7.78
N VAL A 122 19.74 -12.91 -8.88
CA VAL A 122 18.73 -13.97 -8.95
C VAL A 122 19.42 -15.34 -8.95
N SER A 123 19.00 -16.20 -8.04
CA SER A 123 19.38 -17.61 -7.99
C SER A 123 18.19 -18.48 -8.37
N VAL A 124 18.39 -19.36 -9.35
CA VAL A 124 17.42 -20.39 -9.75
C VAL A 124 17.90 -21.74 -9.28
N SER A 125 17.14 -22.36 -8.38
CA SER A 125 17.42 -23.68 -7.83
C SER A 125 16.70 -24.76 -8.64
N GLN A 126 17.49 -25.58 -9.35
CA GLN A 126 16.96 -26.71 -10.11
C GLN A 126 16.25 -27.75 -9.23
N SER A 127 16.84 -28.11 -8.09
CA SER A 127 16.33 -29.20 -7.25
C SER A 127 15.04 -28.83 -6.52
N MET A 128 14.91 -27.55 -6.13
CA MET A 128 13.75 -27.05 -5.41
C MET A 128 12.70 -26.43 -6.34
N SER A 129 13.05 -26.17 -7.60
CA SER A 129 12.23 -25.38 -8.55
C SER A 129 11.84 -24.01 -7.98
N ILE A 130 12.79 -23.35 -7.29
CA ILE A 130 12.57 -22.06 -6.63
C ILE A 130 13.46 -21.00 -7.29
N VAL A 131 12.88 -19.81 -7.50
CA VAL A 131 13.62 -18.59 -7.86
C VAL A 131 13.72 -17.73 -6.60
N SER A 132 14.94 -17.31 -6.25
CA SER A 132 15.18 -16.37 -5.15
C SER A 132 15.93 -15.16 -5.69
N VAL A 133 15.52 -13.97 -5.28
CA VAL A 133 16.24 -12.72 -5.54
C VAL A 133 16.85 -12.19 -4.26
N TYR A 134 18.07 -11.70 -4.37
CA TYR A 134 18.82 -11.07 -3.29
C TYR A 134 19.02 -9.61 -3.67
N VAL A 135 18.50 -8.70 -2.85
CA VAL A 135 18.53 -7.25 -3.07
C VAL A 135 18.33 -6.53 -1.74
N GLU A 136 18.98 -5.38 -1.52
CA GLU A 136 18.94 -4.64 -0.23
C GLU A 136 19.30 -5.50 1.00
N GLY A 137 20.19 -6.49 0.85
CA GLY A 137 20.54 -7.43 1.91
C GLY A 137 19.38 -8.35 2.35
N ARG A 138 18.31 -8.43 1.56
CA ARG A 138 17.14 -9.28 1.80
C ARG A 138 17.08 -10.37 0.74
N ARG A 139 16.61 -11.54 1.16
CA ARG A 139 16.22 -12.65 0.27
C ARG A 139 14.71 -12.65 0.10
N HIS A 140 14.25 -12.61 -1.14
CA HIS A 140 12.84 -12.75 -1.48
C HIS A 140 12.66 -13.92 -2.47
N VAL A 141 11.66 -14.76 -2.22
CA VAL A 141 11.34 -15.90 -3.09
C VAL A 141 10.27 -15.46 -4.07
N ILE A 142 10.52 -15.63 -5.36
CA ILE A 142 9.51 -15.32 -6.38
C ILE A 142 8.61 -16.54 -6.51
N ASP A 143 7.37 -16.40 -6.05
CA ASP A 143 6.37 -17.45 -6.11
C ASP A 143 5.82 -17.66 -7.54
N ASP A 144 5.09 -18.76 -7.72
CA ASP A 144 4.35 -19.04 -8.94
C ASP A 144 3.06 -18.21 -8.98
N SER A 145 2.66 -17.77 -10.18
CA SER A 145 1.47 -16.93 -10.36
C SER A 145 0.21 -17.58 -9.78
N ALA A 146 0.06 -18.91 -9.89
CA ALA A 146 -1.13 -19.59 -9.36
C ALA A 146 -1.19 -19.56 -7.82
N MET A 147 -0.03 -19.60 -7.15
CA MET A 147 0.06 -19.51 -5.69
C MET A 147 -0.31 -18.12 -5.20
N ILE A 148 0.28 -17.08 -5.81
CA ILE A 148 -0.02 -15.68 -5.46
C ILE A 148 -1.50 -15.36 -5.74
N LEU A 149 -2.03 -15.75 -6.91
CA LEU A 149 -3.44 -15.58 -7.25
C LEU A 149 -4.37 -16.27 -6.23
N SER A 150 -4.02 -17.47 -5.76
CA SER A 150 -4.86 -18.17 -4.78
C SER A 150 -4.94 -17.42 -3.45
N ARG A 151 -3.81 -16.93 -2.93
CA ARG A 151 -3.74 -16.09 -1.72
C ARG A 151 -4.50 -14.78 -1.92
N ALA A 152 -4.23 -14.07 -3.02
CA ALA A 152 -4.84 -12.78 -3.30
C ALA A 152 -6.37 -12.84 -3.43
N ASN A 153 -6.91 -13.90 -4.05
CA ASN A 153 -8.36 -14.08 -4.13
C ASN A 153 -9.01 -14.30 -2.74
N GLN A 154 -8.32 -14.96 -1.81
CA GLN A 154 -8.80 -15.11 -0.43
C GLN A 154 -8.78 -13.76 0.32
N ALA A 155 -7.74 -12.96 0.08
CA ALA A 155 -7.63 -11.60 0.60
C ALA A 155 -8.76 -10.70 0.06
N VAL A 156 -9.02 -10.70 -1.25
CA VAL A 156 -10.13 -9.95 -1.86
C VAL A 156 -11.48 -10.35 -1.28
N ALA A 157 -11.77 -11.65 -1.16
CA ALA A 157 -13.02 -12.11 -0.54
C ALA A 157 -13.16 -11.64 0.92
N THR A 158 -12.04 -11.46 1.63
CA THR A 158 -12.02 -10.90 2.98
C THR A 158 -12.24 -9.39 2.97
N LEU A 159 -11.65 -8.68 2.01
CA LEU A 159 -11.85 -7.25 1.80
C LEU A 159 -13.30 -6.92 1.47
N GLU A 160 -13.99 -7.74 0.66
CA GLU A 160 -15.42 -7.62 0.39
C GLU A 160 -16.27 -7.69 1.67
N ARG A 161 -15.96 -8.64 2.57
CA ARG A 161 -16.66 -8.74 3.86
C ARG A 161 -16.38 -7.54 4.76
N TYR A 162 -15.14 -7.03 4.74
CA TYR A 162 -14.80 -5.82 5.49
C TYR A 162 -15.50 -4.59 4.94
N LYS A 163 -15.63 -4.46 3.61
CA LYS A 163 -16.40 -3.39 2.96
C LYS A 163 -17.86 -3.40 3.40
N ALA A 164 -18.53 -4.55 3.33
CA ALA A 164 -19.92 -4.66 3.76
C ALA A 164 -20.10 -4.26 5.23
N ARG A 165 -19.16 -4.67 6.10
CA ARG A 165 -19.18 -4.28 7.51
C ARG A 165 -18.90 -2.79 7.71
N LEU A 166 -17.94 -2.22 6.96
CA LEU A 166 -17.61 -0.80 6.99
C LEU A 166 -18.82 0.05 6.60
N ASP A 167 -19.53 -0.33 5.54
CA ASP A 167 -20.73 0.38 5.08
C ASP A 167 -21.82 0.39 6.17
N GLU A 168 -22.02 -0.75 6.83
CA GLU A 168 -22.96 -0.88 7.95
C GLU A 168 -22.60 0.06 9.12
N VAL A 169 -21.35 0.01 9.60
CA VAL A 169 -20.93 0.83 10.76
C VAL A 169 -20.83 2.31 10.40
N THR A 170 -20.50 2.65 9.16
CA THR A 170 -20.47 4.04 8.68
C THR A 170 -21.86 4.65 8.63
N ARG A 171 -22.85 3.84 8.20
CA ARG A 171 -24.27 4.22 8.23
C ARG A 171 -24.75 4.39 9.66
N GLN A 172 -24.44 3.47 10.56
CA GLN A 172 -24.76 3.58 11.98
C GLN A 172 -24.15 4.84 12.61
N LEU A 173 -22.86 5.11 12.35
CA LEU A 173 -22.20 6.33 12.80
C LEU A 173 -22.93 7.58 12.28
N SER A 174 -23.36 7.58 11.02
CA SER A 174 -24.11 8.73 10.45
C SER A 174 -25.43 8.99 11.20
N VAL A 175 -26.13 7.94 11.64
CA VAL A 175 -27.38 8.09 12.41
C VAL A 175 -27.09 8.75 13.75
N VAL A 176 -26.18 8.18 14.55
CA VAL A 176 -25.90 8.69 15.90
C VAL A 176 -25.26 10.09 15.89
N GLU A 177 -24.54 10.43 14.82
CA GLU A 177 -24.02 11.79 14.59
C GLU A 177 -25.14 12.82 14.39
N ILE A 178 -26.18 12.46 13.63
CA ILE A 178 -27.32 13.35 13.34
C ILE A 178 -28.23 13.47 14.57
N GLU A 179 -28.44 12.37 15.29
CA GLU A 179 -29.23 12.32 16.53
C GLU A 179 -28.52 12.94 17.75
N ASP A 180 -27.27 13.39 17.59
CA ASP A 180 -26.45 14.03 18.64
C ASP A 180 -26.20 13.14 19.87
N ILE A 181 -26.06 11.84 19.64
CA ILE A 181 -25.79 10.83 20.70
C ILE A 181 -24.53 10.01 20.41
N VAL A 182 -23.66 10.50 19.53
CA VAL A 182 -22.44 9.82 19.12
C VAL A 182 -21.42 9.75 20.25
N THR A 183 -20.77 8.60 20.39
CA THR A 183 -19.68 8.36 21.34
C THR A 183 -18.36 8.18 20.63
N LEU A 184 -17.24 8.28 21.36
CA LEU A 184 -15.92 7.98 20.81
C LEU A 184 -15.85 6.54 20.28
N ARG A 185 -16.52 5.59 20.95
CA ARG A 185 -16.61 4.20 20.52
C ARG A 185 -17.14 4.05 19.10
N ASP A 186 -18.17 4.81 18.75
CA ASP A 186 -18.79 4.73 17.42
C ASP A 186 -17.80 5.18 16.34
N ALA A 187 -17.11 6.29 16.58
CA ALA A 187 -16.08 6.80 15.67
C ALA A 187 -14.90 5.82 15.52
N LEU A 188 -14.37 5.30 16.64
CA LEU A 188 -13.24 4.38 16.63
C LEU A 188 -13.61 3.02 16.00
N THR A 189 -14.87 2.60 16.08
CA THR A 189 -15.34 1.38 15.39
C THR A 189 -15.23 1.53 13.88
N VAL A 190 -15.57 2.71 13.34
CA VAL A 190 -15.40 3.01 11.90
C VAL A 190 -13.91 3.13 11.55
N ALA A 191 -13.12 3.81 12.40
CA ALA A 191 -11.68 3.96 12.20
C ALA A 191 -10.97 2.60 12.12
N GLN A 192 -11.30 1.68 13.03
CA GLN A 192 -10.78 0.32 13.04
C GLN A 192 -11.06 -0.39 11.71
N ARG A 193 -12.30 -0.31 11.20
CA ARG A 193 -12.66 -1.00 9.95
C ARG A 193 -11.97 -0.40 8.74
N LEU A 194 -11.84 0.91 8.67
CA LEU A 194 -11.08 1.58 7.62
C LEU A 194 -9.60 1.17 7.64
N GLU A 195 -8.99 1.09 8.82
CA GLU A 195 -7.59 0.67 8.97
C GLU A 195 -7.39 -0.79 8.58
N MET A 196 -8.27 -1.70 9.03
CA MET A 196 -8.24 -3.11 8.62
C MET A 196 -8.35 -3.28 7.10
N MET A 197 -9.22 -2.49 6.45
CA MET A 197 -9.34 -2.50 4.99
C MET A 197 -8.10 -1.97 4.30
N HIS A 198 -7.51 -0.90 4.81
CA HIS A 198 -6.29 -0.31 4.25
C HIS A 198 -5.10 -1.26 4.31
N ARG A 199 -4.88 -1.95 5.43
CA ARG A 199 -3.82 -2.95 5.56
C ARG A 199 -3.95 -4.07 4.54
N LEU A 200 -5.16 -4.60 4.41
CA LEU A 200 -5.44 -5.67 3.47
C LEU A 200 -5.33 -5.20 2.02
N SER A 201 -5.69 -3.94 1.71
CA SER A 201 -5.51 -3.41 0.36
C SER A 201 -4.02 -3.30 0.00
N VAL A 202 -3.18 -2.83 0.92
CA VAL A 202 -1.72 -2.76 0.71
C VAL A 202 -1.11 -4.15 0.50
N GLU A 203 -1.58 -5.18 1.23
CA GLU A 203 -1.16 -6.56 1.00
C GLU A 203 -1.53 -7.06 -0.42
N ILE A 204 -2.77 -6.78 -0.87
CA ILE A 204 -3.22 -7.17 -2.21
C ILE A 204 -2.48 -6.36 -3.30
N GLU A 205 -2.16 -5.08 -3.06
CA GLU A 205 -1.34 -4.27 -3.98
C GLU A 205 0.04 -4.89 -4.20
N GLN A 206 0.65 -5.44 -3.15
CA GLN A 206 1.91 -6.17 -3.26
C GLN A 206 1.76 -7.45 -4.09
N ASP A 207 0.68 -8.22 -3.87
CA ASP A 207 0.37 -9.40 -4.69
C ASP A 207 0.16 -9.03 -6.17
N VAL A 208 -0.53 -7.91 -6.46
CA VAL A 208 -0.71 -7.39 -7.83
C VAL A 208 0.63 -7.03 -8.47
N LEU A 209 1.53 -6.38 -7.72
CA LEU A 209 2.86 -6.03 -8.20
C LEU A 209 3.68 -7.28 -8.53
N GLU A 210 3.64 -8.31 -7.68
CA GLU A 210 4.31 -9.60 -7.93
C GLU A 210 3.71 -10.36 -9.12
N LEU A 211 2.41 -10.23 -9.36
CA LEU A 211 1.71 -10.87 -10.47
C LEU A 211 1.87 -10.16 -11.82
N GLY A 212 2.30 -8.90 -11.85
CA GLY A 212 2.52 -8.16 -13.10
C GLY A 212 1.31 -8.24 -14.03
N THR A 213 1.48 -8.75 -15.25
CA THR A 213 0.37 -8.88 -16.21
C THR A 213 -0.72 -9.86 -15.78
N ASP A 214 -0.38 -10.89 -15.01
CA ASP A 214 -1.33 -11.91 -14.53
C ASP A 214 -2.28 -11.31 -13.48
N GLY A 215 -1.87 -10.23 -12.81
CA GLY A 215 -2.61 -9.56 -11.75
C GLY A 215 -3.65 -8.55 -12.24
N ARG A 216 -3.79 -8.36 -13.56
CA ARG A 216 -4.64 -7.29 -14.13
C ARG A 216 -6.09 -7.32 -13.64
N GLN A 217 -6.70 -8.51 -13.56
CA GLN A 217 -8.09 -8.63 -13.09
C GLN A 217 -8.19 -8.32 -11.59
N LEU A 218 -7.23 -8.77 -10.80
CA LEU A 218 -7.15 -8.53 -9.36
C LEU A 218 -7.01 -7.03 -9.06
N ALA A 219 -6.17 -6.33 -9.84
CA ALA A 219 -5.98 -4.88 -9.72
C ALA A 219 -7.30 -4.11 -9.94
N LEU A 220 -8.08 -4.47 -10.97
CA LEU A 220 -9.38 -3.85 -11.25
C LEU A 220 -10.39 -4.09 -10.12
N GLN A 221 -10.43 -5.31 -9.57
CA GLN A 221 -11.30 -5.63 -8.43
C GLN A 221 -10.91 -4.83 -7.18
N LEU A 222 -9.61 -4.70 -6.92
CA LEU A 222 -9.13 -3.93 -5.78
C LEU A 222 -9.50 -2.44 -5.90
N GLU A 223 -9.29 -1.85 -7.07
CA GLU A 223 -9.66 -0.45 -7.35
C GLU A 223 -11.15 -0.19 -7.09
N GLU A 224 -12.03 -1.10 -7.54
CA GLU A 224 -13.47 -1.03 -7.30
C GLU A 224 -13.84 -1.14 -5.81
N LEU A 225 -13.17 -2.02 -5.06
CA LEU A 225 -13.48 -2.26 -3.65
C LEU A 225 -12.98 -1.14 -2.73
N VAL A 226 -11.76 -0.65 -2.97
CA VAL A 226 -11.11 0.36 -2.13
C VAL A 226 -11.73 1.74 -2.33
N GLY A 227 -11.99 2.16 -3.56
CA GLY A 227 -12.60 3.47 -3.87
C GLY A 227 -11.99 4.63 -3.05
N ASP A 228 -12.86 5.47 -2.48
CA ASP A 228 -12.47 6.67 -1.71
C ASP A 228 -12.16 6.41 -0.22
N ASN A 229 -11.80 5.18 0.17
CA ASN A 229 -11.56 4.83 1.59
C ASN A 229 -10.46 5.68 2.24
N GLN A 230 -9.44 6.11 1.49
CA GLN A 230 -8.38 6.98 2.01
C GLN A 230 -8.93 8.36 2.41
N LEU A 231 -9.84 8.92 1.60
CA LEU A 231 -10.52 10.16 1.95
C LEU A 231 -11.44 9.95 3.17
N ALA A 232 -12.14 8.83 3.26
CA ALA A 232 -12.98 8.51 4.42
C ALA A 232 -12.18 8.44 5.73
N ARG A 233 -10.96 7.88 5.69
CA ARG A 233 -10.02 7.89 6.84
C ARG A 233 -9.68 9.31 7.27
N GLN A 234 -9.28 10.16 6.33
CA GLN A 234 -8.93 11.56 6.61
C GLN A 234 -10.11 12.34 7.20
N LEU A 235 -11.31 12.20 6.63
CA LEU A 235 -12.51 12.90 7.10
C LEU A 235 -12.91 12.46 8.51
N LEU A 236 -12.78 11.17 8.83
CA LEU A 236 -13.07 10.66 10.17
C LEU A 236 -12.08 11.24 11.20
N VAL A 237 -10.79 11.30 10.86
CA VAL A 237 -9.79 11.95 11.71
C VAL A 237 -10.10 13.43 11.89
N LEU A 238 -10.42 14.16 10.81
CA LEU A 238 -10.80 15.57 10.88
C LEU A 238 -11.99 15.82 11.82
N ASP A 239 -12.99 14.93 11.81
CA ASP A 239 -14.17 15.07 12.66
C ASP A 239 -13.93 14.74 14.14
N TYR A 240 -13.05 13.78 14.44
CA TYR A 240 -12.93 13.22 15.79
C TYR A 240 -11.57 13.42 16.46
N LEU A 241 -10.55 13.96 15.78
CA LEU A 241 -9.27 14.24 16.43
C LEU A 241 -9.47 15.18 17.62
N SER A 242 -8.88 14.84 18.76
CA SER A 242 -8.93 15.66 19.97
C SER A 242 -8.37 17.06 19.73
N GLY A 243 -8.89 18.05 20.44
CA GLY A 243 -8.52 19.46 20.31
C GLY A 243 -9.70 20.34 19.92
N THR A 244 -9.62 21.63 20.22
CA THR A 244 -10.69 22.60 19.95
C THR A 244 -10.61 23.21 18.56
N ASP A 245 -9.41 23.29 18.01
CA ASP A 245 -9.18 23.88 16.68
C ASP A 245 -9.39 22.83 15.58
N SER A 246 -9.55 23.31 14.33
CA SER A 246 -9.53 22.43 13.16
C SER A 246 -8.14 21.79 13.03
N PRO A 247 -8.05 20.45 12.90
CA PRO A 247 -6.78 19.77 12.73
C PRO A 247 -6.03 20.28 11.50
N SER A 248 -4.71 20.48 11.64
CA SER A 248 -3.86 20.75 10.49
C SER A 248 -3.65 19.46 9.66
N VAL A 249 -3.16 19.61 8.43
CA VAL A 249 -2.80 18.46 7.58
C VAL A 249 -1.79 17.55 8.29
N LEU A 250 -0.82 18.14 9.00
CA LEU A 250 0.18 17.40 9.74
C LEU A 250 -0.44 16.59 10.89
N ASP A 251 -1.43 17.14 11.60
CA ASP A 251 -2.10 16.42 12.69
C ASP A 251 -2.88 15.22 12.16
N VAL A 252 -3.52 15.36 10.99
CA VAL A 252 -4.22 14.26 10.32
C VAL A 252 -3.24 13.17 9.89
N GLU A 253 -2.13 13.56 9.25
CA GLU A 253 -1.07 12.63 8.85
C GLU A 253 -0.51 11.87 10.06
N GLN A 254 -0.19 12.56 11.15
CA GLN A 254 0.31 11.94 12.38
C GLN A 254 -0.68 10.94 12.99
N ALA A 255 -1.97 11.25 13.00
CA ALA A 255 -2.99 10.34 13.50
C ALA A 255 -3.13 9.09 12.60
N LEU A 256 -3.07 9.26 11.28
CA LEU A 256 -3.11 8.15 10.33
C LEU A 256 -1.85 7.28 10.42
N ASP A 257 -0.67 7.88 10.60
CA ASP A 257 0.59 7.16 10.81
C ASP A 257 0.56 6.41 12.14
N ALA A 258 0.00 6.99 13.20
CA ALA A 258 -0.17 6.33 14.48
C ALA A 258 -1.09 5.10 14.37
N LEU A 259 -2.17 5.19 13.57
CA LEU A 259 -3.03 4.04 13.26
C LEU A 259 -2.29 2.97 12.42
N GLY A 260 -1.53 3.40 11.41
CA GLY A 260 -0.72 2.51 10.58
C GLY A 260 0.38 1.78 11.36
N GLY A 261 0.89 2.39 12.43
CA GLY A 261 1.91 1.81 13.31
C GLY A 261 1.39 0.79 14.33
N LEU A 262 0.07 0.60 14.47
CA LEU A 262 -0.49 -0.38 15.41
C LEU A 262 -0.21 -1.82 14.96
N THR A 263 -0.08 -2.76 15.90
CA THR A 263 -0.09 -4.19 15.54
C THR A 263 -1.53 -4.65 15.25
N ASP A 264 -1.69 -5.79 14.58
CA ASP A 264 -3.03 -6.35 14.33
C ASP A 264 -3.77 -6.70 15.63
N VAL A 265 -3.03 -7.01 16.70
CA VAL A 265 -3.61 -7.27 18.04
C VAL A 265 -4.07 -5.96 18.67
N ASP A 266 -3.24 -4.93 18.63
CA ASP A 266 -3.57 -3.60 19.15
C ASP A 266 -4.77 -2.99 18.43
N LEU A 267 -4.89 -3.25 17.13
CA LEU A 267 -6.00 -2.77 16.30
C LEU A 267 -7.35 -3.33 16.76
N LEU A 268 -7.39 -4.49 17.43
CA LEU A 268 -8.63 -5.07 17.95
C LEU A 268 -9.13 -4.36 19.22
N ASP A 269 -8.27 -3.63 19.92
CA ASP A 269 -8.59 -2.90 21.14
C ASP A 269 -8.84 -1.41 20.87
N LEU A 270 -10.11 -1.00 20.93
CA LEU A 270 -10.50 0.40 20.71
C LEU A 270 -9.84 1.38 21.69
N THR A 271 -9.45 0.97 22.89
CA THR A 271 -8.75 1.85 23.83
C THR A 271 -7.34 2.22 23.35
N THR A 272 -6.72 1.36 22.55
CA THR A 272 -5.44 1.65 21.90
C THR A 272 -5.61 2.63 20.75
N LEU A 273 -6.66 2.47 19.93
CA LEU A 273 -6.99 3.42 18.85
C LEU A 273 -7.31 4.81 19.39
N ALA A 274 -7.94 4.91 20.56
CA ALA A 274 -8.27 6.19 21.19
C ALA A 274 -7.04 7.11 21.32
N ARG A 275 -5.86 6.53 21.59
CA ARG A 275 -4.60 7.27 21.71
C ARG A 275 -4.17 7.91 20.39
N ALA A 276 -4.37 7.23 19.26
CA ALA A 276 -4.04 7.77 17.94
C ALA A 276 -4.90 9.00 17.60
N PHE A 277 -6.10 9.09 18.18
CA PHE A 277 -6.98 10.25 18.09
C PHE A 277 -6.74 11.31 19.18
N GLY A 278 -5.76 11.09 20.07
CA GLY A 278 -5.41 12.01 21.17
C GLY A 278 -6.27 11.89 22.42
N TYR A 279 -7.05 10.80 22.56
CA TYR A 279 -7.85 10.53 23.75
C TYR A 279 -7.14 9.56 24.72
N PRO A 280 -7.54 9.55 26.01
CA PRO A 280 -7.04 8.58 26.98
C PRO A 280 -7.35 7.13 26.58
N SER A 281 -6.40 6.22 26.78
CA SER A 281 -6.57 4.77 26.55
C SER A 281 -7.32 4.09 27.70
N THR A 282 -8.58 4.50 27.92
CA THR A 282 -9.43 3.99 29.01
C THR A 282 -10.80 3.62 28.48
N ILE A 283 -11.48 2.66 29.11
CA ILE A 283 -12.82 2.23 28.70
C ILE A 283 -13.81 3.40 28.85
N GLU A 284 -13.66 4.20 29.90
CA GLU A 284 -14.49 5.37 30.19
C GLU A 284 -14.39 6.43 29.09
N ALA A 285 -13.21 6.57 28.46
CA ALA A 285 -13.05 7.49 27.34
C ALA A 285 -13.87 7.08 26.12
N LEU A 286 -14.07 5.76 25.91
CA LEU A 286 -14.87 5.26 24.78
C LEU A 286 -16.35 5.67 24.87
N ASP A 287 -16.88 5.78 26.09
CA ASP A 287 -18.27 6.13 26.34
C ASP A 287 -18.49 7.65 26.44
N THR A 288 -17.45 8.45 26.20
CA THR A 288 -17.55 9.90 26.19
C THR A 288 -18.35 10.37 24.97
N ALA A 289 -19.34 11.23 25.20
CA ALA A 289 -20.11 11.86 24.14
C ALA A 289 -19.21 12.78 23.29
N MET A 290 -19.36 12.69 21.97
CA MET A 290 -18.56 13.42 21.00
C MET A 290 -19.44 14.41 20.22
N SER A 291 -18.84 15.48 19.72
CA SER A 291 -19.48 16.42 18.82
C SER A 291 -18.63 16.55 17.55
N PRO A 292 -18.94 15.81 16.48
CA PRO A 292 -18.14 15.83 15.26
C PRO A 292 -18.16 17.22 14.62
N ARG A 293 -17.07 17.59 13.96
CA ARG A 293 -16.91 18.91 13.31
C ARG A 293 -17.81 19.08 12.08
N GLY A 294 -18.12 18.02 11.36
CA GLY A 294 -19.04 17.97 10.21
C GLY A 294 -18.37 17.78 8.84
N TYR A 295 -17.07 17.52 8.77
CA TYR A 295 -16.33 17.29 7.54
C TYR A 295 -16.92 16.15 6.71
N ARG A 296 -17.22 15.02 7.35
CA ARG A 296 -17.75 13.82 6.68
C ARG A 296 -19.12 14.06 6.06
N VAL A 297 -20.01 14.75 6.78
CA VAL A 297 -21.37 15.06 6.30
C VAL A 297 -21.32 16.09 5.16
N LEU A 298 -20.51 17.14 5.30
CA LEU A 298 -20.36 18.16 4.26
C LEU A 298 -19.74 17.60 2.97
N ASN A 299 -18.80 16.65 3.07
CA ASN A 299 -18.20 16.01 1.89
C ASN A 299 -19.23 15.20 1.08
N ARG A 300 -20.35 14.77 1.69
CA ARG A 300 -21.46 14.10 0.98
C ARG A 300 -22.35 15.08 0.20
N VAL A 301 -22.22 16.39 0.41
CA VAL A 301 -22.92 17.40 -0.37
C VAL A 301 -22.24 17.54 -1.74
N PRO A 302 -22.91 17.18 -2.86
CA PRO A 302 -22.23 17.09 -4.15
C PRO A 302 -21.64 18.43 -4.58
N ARG A 303 -20.46 18.39 -5.23
CA ARG A 303 -19.77 19.57 -5.81
C ARG A 303 -19.28 20.60 -4.79
N LEU A 304 -19.43 20.36 -3.48
CA LEU A 304 -18.84 21.22 -2.46
C LEU A 304 -17.32 21.03 -2.44
N ARG A 305 -16.55 22.13 -2.45
CA ARG A 305 -15.08 22.07 -2.48
C ARG A 305 -14.51 22.04 -1.07
N ALA A 306 -13.35 21.38 -0.88
CA ALA A 306 -12.66 21.30 0.41
C ALA A 306 -12.51 22.65 1.13
N ARG A 307 -12.09 23.71 0.42
CA ARG A 307 -11.98 25.06 1.01
C ARG A 307 -13.31 25.63 1.55
N GLN A 308 -14.44 25.26 0.94
CA GLN A 308 -15.76 25.68 1.42
C GLN A 308 -16.15 24.87 2.66
N ILE A 309 -15.81 23.58 2.68
CA ILE A 309 -16.01 22.70 3.85
C ILE A 309 -15.22 23.25 5.04
N ASP A 310 -13.93 23.54 4.88
CA ASP A 310 -13.09 24.10 5.95
C ASP A 310 -13.67 25.38 6.54
N ARG A 311 -14.13 26.30 5.69
CA ARG A 311 -14.73 27.57 6.12
C ARG A 311 -16.05 27.36 6.89
N LEU A 312 -16.89 26.43 6.44
CA LEU A 312 -18.11 26.06 7.13
C LEU A 312 -17.83 25.45 8.49
N VAL A 313 -16.94 24.46 8.55
CA VAL A 313 -16.56 23.83 9.81
C VAL A 313 -15.96 24.84 10.78
N THR A 314 -15.07 25.72 10.30
CA THR A 314 -14.48 26.78 11.13
C THR A 314 -15.54 27.76 11.67
N ALA A 315 -16.57 28.09 10.86
CA ALA A 315 -17.61 29.04 11.25
C ALA A 315 -18.63 28.47 12.24
N PHE A 316 -18.98 27.19 12.12
CA PHE A 316 -20.06 26.56 12.92
C PHE A 316 -19.54 25.63 14.03
N GLY A 317 -18.28 25.19 13.95
CA GLY A 317 -17.57 24.38 14.94
C GLY A 317 -17.99 22.91 15.05
N THR A 318 -19.29 22.63 14.94
CA THR A 318 -19.86 21.29 15.11
C THR A 318 -20.89 20.98 14.03
N LEU A 319 -21.13 19.69 13.80
CA LEU A 319 -22.18 19.18 12.92
C LEU A 319 -23.56 19.70 13.34
N GLN A 320 -23.87 19.72 14.64
CA GLN A 320 -25.15 20.24 15.12
C GLN A 320 -25.30 21.73 14.84
N GLY A 321 -24.22 22.52 14.99
CA GLY A 321 -24.19 23.91 14.55
C GLY A 321 -24.49 24.06 13.05
N LEU A 322 -23.93 23.19 12.21
CA LEU A 322 -24.20 23.16 10.78
C LEU A 322 -25.63 22.77 10.43
N LEU A 323 -26.22 21.79 11.13
CA LEU A 323 -27.59 21.34 10.91
C LEU A 323 -28.62 22.39 11.35
N ALA A 324 -28.34 23.12 12.43
CA ALA A 324 -29.17 24.20 12.94
C ALA A 324 -29.10 25.48 12.09
N ALA A 325 -28.01 25.67 11.32
CA ALA A 325 -27.79 26.86 10.52
C ALA A 325 -28.89 27.08 9.47
N THR A 326 -29.32 28.34 9.30
CA THR A 326 -30.21 28.74 8.21
C THR A 326 -29.42 29.00 6.92
N ALA A 327 -30.12 29.07 5.78
CA ALA A 327 -29.48 29.48 4.53
C ALA A 327 -28.88 30.90 4.59
N ALA A 328 -29.42 31.78 5.45
CA ALA A 328 -28.86 33.11 5.65
C ALA A 328 -27.54 33.05 6.44
N ASP A 329 -27.47 32.20 7.47
CA ASP A 329 -26.25 32.01 8.27
C ASP A 329 -25.13 31.41 7.41
N LEU A 330 -25.45 30.42 6.58
CA LEU A 330 -24.49 29.81 5.65
C LEU A 330 -23.98 30.82 4.62
N GLN A 331 -24.83 31.74 4.15
CA GLN A 331 -24.43 32.80 3.22
C GLN A 331 -23.51 33.85 3.87
N ALA A 332 -23.58 34.02 5.20
CA ALA A 332 -22.70 34.95 5.92
C ALA A 332 -21.24 34.49 5.96
N VAL A 333 -20.98 33.20 5.70
CA VAL A 333 -19.63 32.65 5.62
C VAL A 333 -18.95 33.11 4.33
N GLU A 334 -17.74 33.65 4.47
CA GLU A 334 -16.97 34.16 3.35
C GLU A 334 -16.80 33.10 2.24
N GLY A 335 -17.10 33.45 0.99
CA GLY A 335 -16.98 32.55 -0.17
C GLY A 335 -18.18 31.63 -0.38
N ILE A 336 -19.26 31.80 0.39
CA ILE A 336 -20.54 31.09 0.18
C ILE A 336 -21.58 32.08 -0.35
N GLY A 337 -21.87 31.99 -1.65
CA GLY A 337 -22.94 32.78 -2.26
C GLY A 337 -24.33 32.26 -1.91
N ALA A 338 -25.36 33.10 -2.08
CA ALA A 338 -26.76 32.77 -1.76
C ALA A 338 -27.28 31.47 -2.38
N LEU A 339 -26.92 31.21 -3.65
CA LEU A 339 -27.30 29.95 -4.34
C LEU A 339 -26.67 28.73 -3.66
N TRP A 340 -25.38 28.82 -3.30
CA TRP A 340 -24.66 27.76 -2.62
C TRP A 340 -25.18 27.52 -1.21
N ALA A 341 -25.49 28.58 -0.47
CA ALA A 341 -26.02 28.47 0.89
C ALA A 341 -27.34 27.69 0.93
N ARG A 342 -28.26 27.97 -0.01
CA ARG A 342 -29.50 27.20 -0.17
C ARG A 342 -29.23 25.73 -0.54
N TYR A 343 -28.33 25.50 -1.49
CA TYR A 343 -27.97 24.16 -1.94
C TYR A 343 -27.35 23.31 -0.81
N ILE A 344 -26.43 23.89 -0.03
CA ILE A 344 -25.81 23.24 1.13
C ILE A 344 -26.88 22.94 2.18
N ARG A 345 -27.75 23.90 2.50
CA ARG A 345 -28.83 23.71 3.48
C ARG A 345 -29.77 22.58 3.10
N GLU A 346 -30.15 22.49 1.83
CA GLU A 346 -30.99 21.42 1.29
C GLU A 346 -30.25 20.07 1.29
N GLY A 347 -28.95 20.06 0.98
CA GLY A 347 -28.09 18.89 1.10
C GLY A 347 -28.05 18.33 2.52
N LEU A 348 -27.77 19.18 3.51
CA LEU A 348 -27.75 18.83 4.93
C LEU A 348 -29.12 18.31 5.41
N SER A 349 -30.22 18.97 5.01
CA SER A 349 -31.58 18.52 5.34
C SER A 349 -31.87 17.12 4.82
N ARG A 350 -31.56 16.85 3.55
CA ARG A 350 -31.79 15.53 2.95
C ARG A 350 -30.97 14.43 3.62
N LEU A 351 -29.73 14.74 4.00
CA LEU A 351 -28.87 13.79 4.72
C LEU A 351 -29.43 13.49 6.11
N ALA A 352 -29.93 14.51 6.82
CA ALA A 352 -30.60 14.33 8.11
C ALA A 352 -31.86 13.46 7.99
N GLU A 353 -32.74 13.77 7.03
CA GLU A 353 -33.98 13.02 6.78
C GLU A 353 -33.70 11.56 6.37
N ALA A 354 -32.70 11.32 5.51
CA ALA A 354 -32.36 9.98 5.06
C ALA A 354 -31.80 9.08 6.17
N SER A 355 -31.13 9.66 7.16
CA SER A 355 -30.63 8.90 8.32
C SER A 355 -31.75 8.53 9.30
N ILE A 356 -32.77 9.38 9.44
CA ILE A 356 -33.91 9.16 10.35
C ILE A 356 -34.90 8.14 9.76
N ASN A 357 -35.21 8.24 8.46
CA ASN A 357 -36.19 7.36 7.78
C ASN A 357 -35.72 5.90 7.60
N HIS A 358 -34.56 5.52 8.12
CA HIS A 358 -34.06 4.13 8.04
C HIS A 358 -34.57 3.24 9.20
N TYR A 359 -35.43 3.79 10.06
CA TYR A 359 -36.08 3.09 11.18
C TYR A 359 -37.58 2.80 10.96
N ASP A 360 -38.16 3.27 9.85
CA ASP A 360 -39.51 2.91 9.36
C ASP A 360 -39.40 1.94 8.17
#